data_AF-A0A0D6LGQ0-F1
#
_entry.id   AF-A0A0D6LGQ0-F1
#
_cell.length_a   1.000
_cell.length_b   1.000
_cell.length_c   1.000
_cell.angle_alpha   90.00
_cell.angle_beta   90.00
_cell.angle_gamma   90.00
#
_symmetry.space_group_name_H-M   'P 1'
#
loop_
_entity.id
_entity.type
_entity.pdbx_description
1 polymer ?
#
loop_
_entity_poly.entity_id
_entity_poly.type
_entity_poly.pdbx_seq_one_letter_code
_entity_poly.pdbx_strand_id
1 'polypeptide(L)'
;MTKSRELAGNWHCAAHSEGTKVSHYRFFICWTRILPNGTTSNINEKGISFYRSLIEELKANSIEPIAVLFHADYPFELYQRGGWLNPECIQWYLDFCQLCFERFGDLRYNVVAMSSATPFCLS
;
A
#
# COMPACT_ATOMS: atom_id res chain seq x y z
N MET A 1 -0.89 -26.68 -30.70
CA MET A 1 -1.18 -26.76 -29.25
C MET A 1 -0.83 -25.41 -28.66
N THR A 2 -1.82 -24.52 -28.57
CA THR A 2 -1.64 -23.11 -28.20
C THR A 2 -2.59 -22.86 -27.05
N LYS A 3 -2.09 -22.78 -25.82
CA LYS A 3 -2.92 -22.45 -24.65
C LYS A 3 -2.11 -21.85 -23.50
N SER A 4 -1.36 -20.79 -23.79
CA SER A 4 -0.60 -20.05 -22.77
C SER A 4 -0.75 -18.53 -22.86
N ARG A 5 -1.72 -18.02 -23.65
CA ARG A 5 -1.77 -16.61 -24.05
C ARG A 5 -2.89 -15.76 -23.41
N GLU A 6 -3.62 -16.26 -22.41
CA GLU A 6 -4.88 -15.64 -21.99
C GLU A 6 -4.97 -15.15 -20.53
N LEU A 7 -3.86 -15.02 -19.81
CA LEU A 7 -3.89 -14.43 -18.44
C LEU A 7 -3.02 -13.18 -18.27
N ALA A 8 -2.44 -12.64 -19.34
CA ALA A 8 -1.71 -11.36 -19.32
C ALA A 8 -2.69 -10.17 -19.45
N GLY A 9 -3.54 -9.98 -18.45
CA GLY A 9 -4.38 -8.79 -18.35
C GLY A 9 -3.55 -7.57 -17.90
N ASN A 10 -3.31 -6.64 -18.83
CA ASN A 10 -3.03 -5.21 -18.60
C ASN A 10 -1.74 -4.78 -17.87
N TRP A 11 -0.58 -5.34 -18.22
CA TRP A 11 0.74 -4.75 -17.88
C TRP A 11 1.42 -4.02 -19.06
N HIS A 12 0.64 -3.53 -20.03
CA HIS A 12 1.15 -2.99 -21.30
C HIS A 12 1.93 -1.66 -21.19
N CYS A 13 2.05 -1.03 -20.02
CA CYS A 13 2.76 0.24 -19.88
C CYS A 13 4.23 0.13 -19.42
N ALA A 14 4.77 -1.06 -19.12
CA ALA A 14 6.07 -1.17 -18.46
C ALA A 14 7.14 -2.03 -19.18
N ALA A 15 6.88 -2.57 -20.37
CA ALA A 15 7.81 -3.51 -21.00
C ALA A 15 8.08 -3.19 -22.47
N HIS A 16 8.86 -2.13 -22.72
CA HIS A 16 9.56 -1.98 -23.99
C HIS A 16 10.97 -1.43 -23.78
N SER A 17 11.85 -2.27 -23.21
CA SER A 17 13.29 -2.23 -23.50
C SER A 17 13.93 -3.56 -23.09
N GLU A 18 14.46 -4.29 -24.08
CA GLU A 18 15.38 -5.40 -23.84
C GLU A 18 16.63 -4.83 -23.14
N GLY A 19 16.72 -4.95 -21.81
CA GLY A 19 17.92 -4.55 -21.07
C GLY A 19 17.72 -4.09 -19.62
N THR A 20 16.51 -3.82 -19.14
CA THR A 20 16.30 -3.35 -17.75
C THR A 20 15.50 -4.38 -16.94
N LYS A 21 16.21 -5.28 -16.24
CA LYS A 21 15.58 -6.13 -15.24
C LYS A 21 15.13 -5.25 -14.06
N VAL A 22 13.83 -5.09 -13.87
CA VAL A 22 13.27 -4.38 -12.72
C VAL A 22 13.65 -5.14 -11.45
N SER A 23 14.47 -4.51 -10.59
CA SER A 23 14.95 -5.12 -9.35
C SER A 23 14.05 -4.81 -8.16
N HIS A 24 13.42 -3.64 -8.15
CA HIS A 24 12.58 -3.17 -7.05
C HIS A 24 11.29 -2.55 -7.59
N TYR A 25 10.20 -2.72 -6.86
CA TYR A 25 8.92 -2.09 -7.16
C TYR A 25 8.35 -1.40 -5.93
N ARG A 26 8.19 -0.08 -6.03
CA ARG A 26 7.64 0.75 -4.96
C ARG A 26 6.15 0.98 -5.18
N PHE A 27 5.34 0.68 -4.17
CA PHE A 27 3.89 0.91 -4.21
C PHE A 27 3.38 1.50 -2.89
N PHE A 28 2.20 2.09 -2.94
CA PHE A 28 1.53 2.70 -1.79
C PHE A 28 0.42 1.79 -1.27
N ILE A 29 0.40 1.55 0.03
CA ILE A 29 -0.74 0.93 0.70
C ILE A 29 -1.70 2.04 1.07
N CYS A 30 -2.90 2.00 0.50
CA CYS A 30 -3.88 3.04 0.75
C CYS A 30 -4.63 2.77 2.06
N TRP A 31 -4.57 3.70 3.01
CA TRP A 31 -5.24 3.62 4.32
C TRP A 31 -6.73 3.36 4.14
N THR A 32 -7.43 4.15 3.33
CA THR A 32 -8.87 3.98 3.07
C THR A 32 -9.23 2.65 2.41
N ARG A 33 -8.28 2.00 1.73
CA ARG A 33 -8.49 0.69 1.12
C ARG A 33 -8.41 -0.44 2.15
N ILE A 34 -7.61 -0.27 3.19
CA ILE A 34 -7.48 -1.23 4.31
C ILE A 34 -8.54 -0.97 5.38
N LEU A 35 -8.73 0.30 5.76
CA LEU A 35 -9.66 0.78 6.77
C LEU A 35 -10.57 1.86 6.16
N PRO A 36 -11.75 1.50 5.62
CA PRO A 36 -12.64 2.46 4.94
C PRO A 36 -13.08 3.63 5.82
N ASN A 37 -13.33 3.37 7.11
CA ASN A 37 -13.66 4.41 8.10
C ASN A 37 -12.41 4.96 8.83
N GLY A 38 -11.22 4.51 8.43
CA GLY A 38 -9.94 4.88 9.01
C GLY A 38 -9.56 4.19 10.32
N THR A 39 -10.41 3.35 10.90
CA THR A 39 -10.15 2.67 12.18
C THR A 39 -10.23 1.16 12.05
N THR A 40 -9.59 0.44 12.97
CA THR A 40 -9.60 -1.04 13.03
C THR A 40 -10.96 -1.65 13.32
N SER A 41 -11.98 -0.83 13.62
CA SER A 41 -13.37 -1.28 13.76
C SER A 41 -13.99 -1.81 12.45
N ASN A 42 -13.46 -1.38 11.30
CA ASN A 42 -13.92 -1.83 9.99
C ASN A 42 -12.73 -2.14 9.08
N ILE A 43 -12.29 -3.40 9.11
CA ILE A 43 -11.19 -3.89 8.29
C ILE A 43 -11.72 -4.43 6.97
N ASN A 44 -11.19 -3.91 5.86
CA ASN A 44 -11.49 -4.41 4.53
C ASN A 44 -10.53 -5.55 4.15
N GLU A 45 -10.91 -6.78 4.48
CA GLU A 45 -10.12 -7.98 4.17
C GLU A 45 -9.88 -8.20 2.66
N LYS A 46 -10.77 -7.70 1.79
CA LYS A 46 -10.53 -7.74 0.33
C LYS A 46 -9.37 -6.82 -0.08
N GLY A 47 -9.25 -5.66 0.57
CA GLY A 47 -8.14 -4.75 0.38
C GLY A 47 -6.81 -5.36 0.83
N ILE A 48 -6.81 -6.04 1.98
CA ILE A 48 -5.65 -6.78 2.49
C ILE A 48 -5.25 -7.89 1.52
N SER A 49 -6.21 -8.71 1.09
CA SER A 49 -5.95 -9.79 0.14
C SER A 49 -5.34 -9.29 -1.17
N PHE A 50 -5.79 -8.15 -1.68
CA PHE A 50 -5.22 -7.55 -2.89
C PHE A 50 -3.74 -7.22 -2.72
N TYR A 51 -3.37 -6.53 -1.63
CA TYR A 51 -1.96 -6.19 -1.39
C TYR A 51 -1.09 -7.41 -1.09
N ARG A 52 -1.63 -8.42 -0.39
CA ARG A 52 -0.93 -9.70 -0.20
C ARG A 52 -0.61 -10.34 -1.54
N SER A 53 -1.61 -10.50 -2.42
CA SER A 53 -1.41 -11.09 -3.75
C SER A 53 -0.42 -10.28 -4.59
N LEU A 54 -0.46 -8.94 -4.52
CA LEU A 54 0.52 -8.09 -5.20
C LEU A 54 1.95 -8.35 -4.69
N ILE A 55 2.16 -8.39 -3.38
CA ILE A 55 3.49 -8.63 -2.79
C ILE A 55 3.99 -10.03 -3.16
N GLU A 56 3.13 -11.04 -3.08
CA GLU A 56 3.45 -12.43 -3.44
C GLU A 56 3.82 -12.55 -4.92
N GLU A 57 3.09 -11.88 -5.82
CA GLU A 57 3.36 -11.86 -7.25
C GLU A 57 4.69 -11.15 -7.58
N LEU A 58 4.99 -10.02 -6.94
CA LEU A 58 6.27 -9.32 -7.11
C LEU A 58 7.44 -10.23 -6.69
N LYS A 59 7.32 -10.90 -5.55
CA LYS A 59 8.34 -11.84 -5.06
C LYS A 59 8.49 -13.05 -5.98
N ALA A 60 7.39 -13.59 -6.50
CA ALA A 60 7.43 -14.71 -7.46
C ALA A 60 8.20 -14.34 -8.73
N ASN A 61 8.18 -13.06 -9.12
CA ASN A 61 8.93 -12.52 -10.25
C ASN A 61 10.34 -12.03 -9.88
N SER A 62 10.83 -12.32 -8.67
CA SER A 62 12.13 -11.86 -8.15
C SER A 62 12.30 -10.33 -8.16
N ILE A 63 11.20 -9.60 -7.94
CA ILE A 63 11.17 -8.14 -7.79
C ILE A 63 11.03 -7.83 -6.30
N GLU A 64 11.90 -6.99 -5.75
CA GLU A 64 11.85 -6.60 -4.35
C GLU A 64 10.72 -5.58 -4.10
N PRO A 65 9.70 -5.92 -3.31
CA PRO A 65 8.60 -5.01 -3.00
C PRO A 65 9.03 -3.98 -1.95
N ILE A 66 8.74 -2.71 -2.23
CA ILE A 66 8.89 -1.59 -1.28
C ILE A 66 7.51 -1.00 -1.04
N ALA A 67 6.93 -1.25 0.13
CA ALA A 67 5.62 -0.74 0.48
C ALA A 67 5.76 0.59 1.23
N VAL A 68 4.99 1.58 0.82
CA VAL A 68 4.89 2.88 1.47
C VAL A 68 3.54 2.95 2.19
N LEU A 69 3.56 3.15 3.52
CA LEU A 69 2.34 3.14 4.33
C LEU A 69 1.56 4.46 4.31
N PHE A 70 2.18 5.58 3.95
CA PHE A 70 1.44 6.84 3.84
C PHE A 70 1.93 7.73 2.70
N HIS A 71 1.00 8.12 1.84
CA HIS A 71 1.21 9.06 0.75
C HIS A 71 -0.02 9.97 0.56
N ALA A 72 -0.42 10.65 1.63
CA ALA A 72 -1.46 11.68 1.65
C ALA A 72 -2.91 11.20 1.45
N ASP A 73 -3.19 9.91 1.60
CA ASP A 73 -4.52 9.33 1.54
C ASP A 73 -5.12 9.17 2.94
N TYR A 74 -5.63 10.28 3.48
CA TYR A 74 -6.25 10.30 4.80
C TYR A 74 -7.74 9.94 4.75
N PRO A 75 -8.25 9.06 5.62
CA PRO A 75 -9.67 8.71 5.65
C PRO A 75 -10.58 9.91 5.91
N PHE A 76 -11.60 10.09 5.07
CA PHE A 76 -12.51 11.24 5.16
C PHE A 76 -13.28 11.29 6.49
N GLU A 77 -13.63 10.13 7.07
CA GLU A 77 -14.26 10.05 8.38
C GLU A 77 -13.38 10.62 9.50
N LEU A 78 -12.07 10.30 9.47
CA LEU A 78 -11.11 10.86 10.42
C LEU A 78 -10.87 12.35 10.16
N TYR A 79 -10.93 12.78 8.90
CA TYR A 79 -10.77 14.21 8.56
C TYR A 79 -11.91 15.03 9.17
N GLN A 80 -13.15 14.54 9.08
CA GLN A 80 -14.32 15.17 9.72
C GLN A 80 -14.21 15.25 11.24
N ARG A 81 -13.41 14.36 11.85
CA ARG A 81 -13.11 14.36 13.29
C ARG A 81 -11.96 15.31 13.68
N GLY A 82 -11.46 16.14 12.77
CA GLY A 82 -10.35 17.08 13.01
C GLY A 82 -9.03 16.69 12.34
N GLY A 83 -8.98 15.55 11.66
CA GLY A 83 -7.82 15.14 10.86
C GLY A 83 -6.54 15.09 11.68
N TRP A 84 -5.45 15.56 11.09
CA TRP A 84 -4.14 15.63 11.74
C TRP A 84 -4.06 16.59 12.94
N LEU A 85 -5.02 17.50 13.08
CA LEU A 85 -5.08 18.42 14.22
C LEU A 85 -5.75 17.78 15.45
N ASN A 86 -6.42 16.64 15.27
CA ASN A 86 -6.99 15.90 16.40
C ASN A 86 -5.86 15.19 17.18
N PRO A 87 -5.81 15.27 18.52
CA PRO A 87 -4.80 14.58 19.33
C PRO A 87 -4.81 13.04 19.16
N GLU A 88 -5.92 12.44 18.75
CA GLU A 88 -6.04 11.01 18.47
C GLU A 88 -5.45 10.60 17.12
N CYS A 89 -5.06 11.54 16.24
CA CYS A 89 -4.61 11.23 14.89
C CYS A 89 -3.38 10.32 14.85
N ILE A 90 -2.48 10.51 15.81
CA ILE A 90 -1.27 9.68 15.98
C ILE A 90 -1.69 8.24 16.27
N GLN A 91 -2.67 8.03 17.15
CA GLN A 91 -3.14 6.69 17.50
C GLN A 91 -3.79 6.01 16.30
N TRP A 92 -4.65 6.70 15.56
CA TRP A 92 -5.28 6.12 14.36
C TRP A 92 -4.23 5.68 13.33
N TYR A 93 -3.19 6.48 13.14
CA TYR A 93 -2.10 6.13 12.22
C TYR A 93 -1.28 4.94 12.72
N LEU A 94 -0.98 4.89 14.02
CA LEU A 94 -0.30 3.75 14.64
C LEU A 94 -1.11 2.46 14.50
N ASP A 95 -2.42 2.50 14.74
CA ASP A 95 -3.31 1.35 14.58
C ASP A 95 -3.29 0.81 13.14
N PHE A 96 -3.31 1.72 12.15
CA PHE A 96 -3.18 1.37 10.75
C PHE A 96 -1.81 0.74 10.44
N CYS A 97 -0.71 1.34 10.90
CA CYS A 97 0.62 0.78 10.72
C CYS A 97 0.75 -0.61 11.35
N GLN A 98 0.27 -0.76 12.59
CA GLN A 98 0.29 -2.03 13.30
C GLN A 98 -0.47 -3.11 12.53
N LEU A 99 -1.68 -2.80 12.06
CA LEU A 99 -2.45 -3.74 11.23
C LEU A 99 -1.69 -4.14 9.96
N CYS A 100 -1.03 -3.21 9.28
CA CYS A 100 -0.22 -3.53 8.12
C CYS A 100 0.96 -4.45 8.47
N PHE A 101 1.70 -4.18 9.55
CA PHE A 101 2.79 -5.05 9.99
C PHE A 101 2.29 -6.45 10.38
N GLU A 102 1.14 -6.55 11.05
CA GLU A 102 0.51 -7.83 11.41
C GLU A 102 0.07 -8.63 10.18
N ARG A 103 -0.45 -7.96 9.14
CA ARG A 103 -1.05 -8.62 7.97
C ARG A 103 -0.05 -8.94 6.85
N PHE A 104 1.05 -8.21 6.77
CA PHE A 104 2.02 -8.33 5.67
C PHE A 104 3.43 -8.69 6.16
N GLY A 105 3.75 -8.56 7.45
CA GLY A 105 5.11 -8.68 7.98
C GLY A 105 5.80 -10.02 7.69
N ASP A 106 5.03 -11.10 7.48
CA ASP A 106 5.51 -12.41 7.04
C ASP A 106 6.14 -12.38 5.64
N LEU A 107 5.71 -11.45 4.79
CA LEU A 107 6.13 -11.36 3.40
C LEU A 107 7.51 -10.72 3.23
N ARG A 108 8.19 -10.25 4.29
CA ARG A 108 9.53 -9.63 4.28
C ARG A 108 9.72 -8.64 3.12
N TYR A 109 9.26 -7.41 3.33
CA TYR A 109 9.35 -6.30 2.39
C TYR A 109 9.92 -5.06 3.08
N ASN A 110 10.46 -4.12 2.31
CA ASN A 110 10.94 -2.85 2.87
C ASN A 110 9.76 -1.90 3.07
N VAL A 111 9.70 -1.26 4.24
CA VAL A 111 8.62 -0.33 4.60
C VAL A 111 9.17 1.10 4.61
N VAL A 112 8.45 2.00 3.94
CA VAL A 112 8.63 3.45 4.12
C VAL A 112 7.37 3.98 4.79
N ALA A 113 7.46 4.36 6.06
CA ALA A 113 6.29 4.80 6.82
C ALA A 113 5.65 6.08 6.25
N MET A 114 6.49 7.08 5.89
CA MET A 114 6.04 8.35 5.31
C MET A 114 6.96 8.72 4.14
N SER A 115 6.41 8.79 2.92
CA SER A 115 7.20 8.98 1.69
C SER A 115 7.52 10.45 1.36
N SER A 116 6.83 11.43 1.95
CA SER A 116 7.19 12.84 1.85
C SER A 116 6.54 13.65 2.97
N ALA A 117 7.35 14.43 3.69
CA ALA A 117 6.88 15.52 4.54
C ALA A 117 6.78 16.80 3.68
N THR A 118 5.91 16.81 2.67
CA THR A 118 5.54 18.08 2.03
C THR A 118 4.52 18.77 2.93
N PRO A 119 4.71 20.06 3.24
CA PRO A 119 4.18 20.63 4.46
C PRO A 119 2.69 20.93 4.31
N PHE A 120 1.86 20.04 4.84
CA PHE A 120 0.47 20.39 5.21
C PHE A 120 0.42 21.40 6.38
N CYS A 121 1.59 21.88 6.84
CA CYS A 121 1.79 22.91 7.86
C CYS A 121 2.18 24.29 7.30
N LEU A 122 2.16 24.53 5.98
CA LEU A 122 2.26 25.90 5.44
C LEU A 122 0.85 26.47 5.26
N SER A 123 0.25 26.88 6.39
CA SER A 123 -0.82 27.89 6.45
C SER A 123 -0.22 29.24 6.81
#